data_AF-X6NLL5-F1
#
_entry.id   AF-X6NLL5-F1
#
_cell.length_a   1.000
_cell.length_b   1.000
_cell.length_c   1.000
_cell.angle_alpha   90.00
_cell.angle_beta   90.00
_cell.angle_gamma   90.00
#
_symmetry.space_group_name_H-M   'P 1'
#
loop_
_entity.id
_entity.type
_entity.pdbx_description
1 polymer ?
#
loop_
_entity_poly.entity_id
_entity_poly.type
_entity_poly.pdbx_seq_one_letter_code
_entity_poly.pdbx_strand_id
1 'polypeptide(L)'
;MHSLGKVELVTSEIQRNLNIGIDMANFFDYFHQGPNHYDAALQTIARAQLIPFTLSSISIDISRREQMLASFREHVRRLVKDLQNHLTSICLGVMKILAFQMDTIKRDLQYNPMLGRRKTLSAQCYAVYSFYGDLVGNKLMTSSQTNKEMQQLYMQTRFE
;
A
#
# COMPACT_ATOMS: atom_id res chain seq x y z
N MET A 1 35.46 -21.71 -10.68
CA MET A 1 35.04 -20.97 -9.48
C MET A 1 33.78 -20.12 -9.76
N HIS A 2 32.60 -20.72 -9.91
CA HIS A 2 31.35 -20.00 -10.28
C HIS A 2 30.14 -20.24 -9.34
N SER A 3 30.36 -20.82 -8.16
CA SER A 3 29.28 -21.32 -7.31
C SER A 3 28.89 -20.44 -6.12
N LEU A 4 29.80 -19.61 -5.60
CA LEU A 4 29.56 -18.86 -4.34
C LEU A 4 28.62 -17.66 -4.52
N GLY A 5 28.86 -16.82 -5.54
CA GLY A 5 28.02 -15.63 -5.77
C GLY A 5 26.56 -15.93 -6.14
N LYS A 6 26.28 -17.09 -6.75
CA LYS A 6 24.90 -17.53 -7.02
C LYS A 6 24.17 -17.96 -5.75
N VAL A 7 24.86 -18.57 -4.80
CA VAL A 7 24.26 -19.03 -3.52
C VAL A 7 23.93 -17.84 -2.63
N GLU A 8 24.79 -16.82 -2.57
CA GLU A 8 24.52 -15.59 -1.80
C GLU A 8 23.31 -14.81 -2.35
N LEU A 9 23.21 -14.67 -3.67
CA LEU A 9 22.07 -14.01 -4.32
C LEU A 9 20.75 -14.73 -4.00
N VAL A 10 20.69 -16.06 -4.17
CA VAL A 10 19.49 -16.86 -3.87
C VAL A 10 19.10 -16.75 -2.38
N THR A 11 20.08 -16.79 -1.48
CA THR A 11 19.84 -16.65 -0.04
C THR A 11 19.27 -15.27 0.31
N SER A 12 19.77 -14.21 -0.33
CA SER A 12 19.30 -12.83 -0.11
C SER A 12 17.86 -12.60 -0.60
N GLU A 13 17.48 -13.20 -1.72
CA GLU A 13 16.12 -13.11 -2.26
C GLU A 13 15.10 -13.88 -1.41
N ILE A 14 15.48 -15.05 -0.91
CA ILE A 14 14.65 -15.84 0.01
C ILE A 14 14.45 -15.07 1.32
N GLN A 15 15.53 -14.54 1.90
CA GLN A 15 15.44 -13.77 3.14
C GLN A 15 14.58 -12.51 2.97
N ARG A 16 14.70 -11.82 1.83
CA ARG A 16 13.84 -10.68 1.50
C ARG A 16 12.37 -11.09 1.43
N ASN A 17 12.03 -12.15 0.71
CA ASN A 17 10.65 -12.64 0.60
C ASN A 17 10.09 -13.06 1.97
N LEU A 18 10.90 -13.72 2.80
CA LEU A 18 10.53 -14.10 4.16
C LEU A 18 10.20 -12.86 5.02
N ASN A 19 11.06 -11.86 5.01
CA ASN A 19 10.85 -10.61 5.75
C ASN A 19 9.56 -9.90 5.31
N ILE A 20 9.30 -9.87 4.00
CA ILE A 20 8.06 -9.29 3.45
C ILE A 20 6.84 -10.10 3.88
N GLY A 21 6.93 -11.43 3.88
CA GLY A 21 5.86 -12.30 4.38
C GLY A 21 5.55 -12.04 5.86
N ILE A 22 6.58 -11.86 6.69
CA ILE A 22 6.43 -11.50 8.11
C ILE A 22 5.74 -10.14 8.24
N ASP A 23 6.15 -9.14 7.46
CA ASP A 23 5.53 -7.81 7.50
C ASP A 23 4.07 -7.81 7.03
N MET A 24 3.73 -8.62 6.02
CA MET A 24 2.35 -8.84 5.58
C MET A 24 1.51 -9.53 6.65
N ALA A 25 2.06 -10.54 7.34
CA ALA A 25 1.36 -11.22 8.44
C ALA A 25 1.10 -10.25 9.60
N ASN A 26 2.14 -9.53 10.05
CA ASN A 26 2.02 -8.52 11.10
C ASN A 26 1.02 -7.42 10.74
N PHE A 27 0.96 -7.01 9.48
CA PHE A 27 -0.07 -6.07 9.02
C PHE A 27 -1.47 -6.59 9.28
N PHE A 28 -1.77 -7.84 8.90
CA PHE A 28 -3.09 -8.41 9.14
C PHE A 28 -3.38 -8.56 10.63
N ASP A 29 -2.40 -8.95 11.44
CA ASP A 29 -2.59 -9.05 12.89
C ASP A 29 -2.99 -7.69 13.49
N TYR A 30 -2.26 -6.63 13.18
CA TYR A 30 -2.60 -5.28 13.64
C TYR A 30 -3.91 -4.76 13.06
N PHE A 31 -4.19 -5.04 11.78
CA PHE A 31 -5.44 -4.64 11.14
C PHE A 31 -6.66 -5.27 11.82
N HIS A 32 -6.60 -6.56 12.18
CA HIS A 32 -7.71 -7.26 12.84
C HIS A 32 -7.87 -6.89 14.32
N GLN A 33 -6.80 -6.42 14.99
CA GLN A 33 -6.90 -5.87 16.35
C GLN A 33 -7.67 -4.55 16.43
N GLY A 34 -7.83 -3.84 15.30
CA GLY A 34 -8.72 -2.69 15.19
C GLY A 34 -8.04 -1.31 15.31
N PRO A 35 -8.83 -0.23 15.45
CA PRO A 35 -8.38 1.14 15.22
C PRO A 35 -7.15 1.61 16.00
N ASN A 36 -6.97 1.13 17.23
CA ASN A 36 -5.82 1.48 18.08
C ASN A 36 -4.48 0.93 17.54
N HIS A 37 -4.53 -0.01 16.59
CA HIS A 37 -3.37 -0.67 16.00
C HIS A 37 -3.16 -0.30 14.53
N TYR A 38 -4.01 0.56 13.96
CA TYR A 38 -3.95 0.92 12.54
C TYR A 38 -2.67 1.65 12.15
N ASP A 39 -2.11 2.48 13.02
CA ASP A 39 -0.81 3.12 12.76
C ASP A 39 0.32 2.09 12.69
N ALA A 40 0.30 1.07 13.57
CA ALA A 40 1.26 -0.02 13.54
C ALA A 40 1.13 -0.85 12.25
N ALA A 41 -0.10 -1.13 11.81
CA ALA A 41 -0.37 -1.80 10.53
C ALA A 41 0.19 -1.00 9.33
N LEU A 42 -0.05 0.32 9.29
CA LEU A 42 0.50 1.15 8.19
C LEU A 42 2.03 1.18 8.22
N GLN A 43 2.65 1.19 9.40
CA GLN A 43 4.11 1.17 9.54
C GLN A 43 4.73 -0.15 9.05
N THR A 44 4.11 -1.31 9.31
CA THR A 44 4.63 -2.59 8.80
C THR A 44 4.61 -2.64 7.28
N ILE A 45 3.56 -2.16 6.63
CA ILE A 45 3.47 -2.12 5.16
C ILE A 45 4.40 -1.09 4.55
N ALA A 46 4.60 0.06 5.20
CA ALA A 46 5.59 1.04 4.77
C ALA A 46 7.01 0.45 4.82
N ARG A 47 7.35 -0.28 5.89
CA ARG A 47 8.64 -0.99 6.03
C ARG A 47 8.84 -2.05 4.95
N ALA A 48 7.78 -2.78 4.60
CA ALA A 48 7.82 -3.77 3.53
C ALA A 48 8.00 -3.15 2.13
N GLN A 49 7.87 -1.82 1.99
CA GLN A 49 7.97 -1.09 0.72
C GLN A 49 7.03 -1.62 -0.37
N LEU A 50 5.87 -2.15 0.04
CA LEU A 50 4.91 -2.74 -0.89
C LEU A 50 3.98 -1.71 -1.50
N ILE A 51 3.74 -0.60 -0.79
CA ILE A 51 2.81 0.45 -1.21
C ILE A 51 3.55 1.79 -1.29
N PRO A 52 3.35 2.57 -2.37
CA PRO A 52 4.05 3.83 -2.57
C PRO A 52 3.39 4.99 -1.80
N PHE A 53 3.41 4.96 -0.47
CA PHE A 53 2.88 6.06 0.37
C PHE A 53 3.53 7.42 0.06
N THR A 54 4.74 7.43 -0.48
CA THR A 54 5.49 8.65 -0.85
C THR A 54 4.94 9.39 -2.08
N LEU A 55 4.03 8.77 -2.85
CA LEU A 55 3.33 9.45 -3.95
C LEU A 55 2.32 10.51 -3.46
N SER A 56 2.15 10.68 -2.15
CA SER A 56 1.21 11.62 -1.54
C SER A 56 1.60 13.11 -1.67
N SER A 57 2.72 13.46 -2.32
CA SER A 57 3.11 14.87 -2.51
C SER A 57 2.45 15.47 -3.75
N ILE A 58 1.68 16.54 -3.54
CA ILE A 58 0.93 17.32 -4.54
C ILE A 58 1.91 18.03 -5.48
N SER A 59 2.32 17.36 -6.57
CA SER A 59 2.90 17.91 -7.84
C SER A 59 3.85 16.93 -8.54
N ILE A 60 3.56 15.63 -8.49
CA ILE A 60 4.34 14.65 -9.27
C ILE A 60 3.79 14.65 -10.70
N ASP A 61 4.59 15.12 -11.66
CA ASP A 61 4.33 14.94 -13.09
C ASP A 61 4.08 13.45 -13.41
N ILE A 62 3.18 13.18 -14.36
CA ILE A 62 2.84 11.84 -14.85
C ILE A 62 4.09 11.00 -15.11
N SER A 63 5.13 11.56 -15.73
CA SER A 63 6.37 10.82 -16.02
C SER A 63 7.11 10.38 -14.76
N ARG A 64 7.20 11.25 -13.75
CA ARG A 64 7.88 10.95 -12.48
C ARG A 64 7.08 9.95 -11.65
N ARG A 65 5.75 10.03 -11.71
CA ARG A 65 4.87 9.06 -11.08
C ARG A 65 5.02 7.68 -11.70
N GLU A 66 5.08 7.57 -13.02
CA GLU A 66 5.26 6.29 -13.70
C GLU A 66 6.61 5.66 -13.34
N GLN A 67 7.69 6.46 -13.27
CA GLN A 67 9.00 5.98 -12.83
C GLN A 67 8.96 5.43 -11.39
N MET A 68 8.28 6.13 -10.49
CA MET A 68 8.11 5.65 -9.11
C MET A 68 7.29 4.36 -9.09
N LEU A 69 6.12 4.32 -9.73
CA LEU A 69 5.28 3.13 -9.80
C LEU A 69 6.02 1.94 -10.42
N ALA A 70 6.85 2.15 -11.44
CA ALA A 70 7.65 1.11 -12.07
C ALA A 70 8.60 0.43 -11.08
N SER A 71 9.22 1.17 -10.16
CA SER A 71 10.10 0.59 -9.13
C SER A 71 9.34 -0.31 -8.15
N PHE A 72 8.15 0.09 -7.72
CA PHE A 72 7.28 -0.72 -6.86
C PHE A 72 6.72 -1.93 -7.60
N ARG A 73 6.36 -1.76 -8.88
CA ARG A 73 5.89 -2.85 -9.75
C ARG A 73 6.96 -3.91 -9.95
N GLU A 74 8.18 -3.50 -10.21
CA GLU A 74 9.33 -4.40 -10.32
C GLU A 74 9.61 -5.09 -8.99
N HIS A 75 9.48 -4.38 -7.87
CA HIS A 75 9.58 -5.01 -6.56
C HIS A 75 8.52 -6.11 -6.37
N VAL A 76 7.26 -5.83 -6.70
CA VAL A 76 6.15 -6.80 -6.62
C VAL A 76 6.39 -8.02 -7.52
N ARG A 77 6.92 -7.83 -8.74
CA ARG A 77 7.21 -8.94 -9.67
C ARG A 77 8.22 -9.93 -9.11
N ARG A 78 9.16 -9.47 -8.28
CA ARG A 78 10.19 -10.32 -7.64
C ARG A 78 9.70 -11.07 -6.41
N LEU A 79 8.47 -10.80 -5.96
CA LEU A 79 7.88 -11.55 -4.86
C LEU A 79 7.51 -12.96 -5.31
N VAL A 80 7.60 -13.92 -4.41
CA VAL A 80 7.02 -15.25 -4.64
C VAL A 80 5.51 -15.15 -4.83
N LYS A 81 4.95 -16.07 -5.64
CA LYS A 81 3.55 -15.96 -6.11
C LYS A 81 2.54 -15.86 -4.97
N ASP A 82 2.77 -16.58 -3.88
CA ASP A 82 1.88 -16.57 -2.71
C ASP A 82 1.78 -15.17 -2.08
N LEU A 83 2.91 -14.46 -1.95
CA LEU A 83 2.90 -13.07 -1.45
C LEU A 83 2.19 -12.12 -2.42
N GLN A 84 2.37 -12.30 -3.72
CA GLN A 84 1.66 -11.51 -4.73
C GLN A 84 0.13 -11.67 -4.60
N ASN A 85 -0.35 -12.88 -4.31
CA ASN A 85 -1.77 -13.16 -4.17
C ASN A 85 -2.41 -12.41 -2.99
N HIS A 86 -1.62 -12.06 -1.96
CA HIS A 86 -2.09 -11.30 -0.81
C HIS A 86 -2.13 -9.78 -1.03
N LEU A 87 -1.46 -9.25 -2.06
CA LEU A 87 -1.38 -7.80 -2.31
C LEU A 87 -2.76 -7.15 -2.47
N THR A 88 -3.75 -7.87 -3.00
CA THR A 88 -5.12 -7.35 -3.13
C THR A 88 -5.71 -7.03 -1.77
N SER A 89 -5.57 -7.96 -0.85
CA SER A 89 -6.06 -7.83 0.53
C SER A 89 -5.26 -6.77 1.30
N ILE A 90 -3.94 -6.65 1.07
CA ILE A 90 -3.10 -5.60 1.66
C ILE A 90 -3.55 -4.21 1.19
N CYS A 91 -3.67 -3.99 -0.12
CA CYS A 91 -4.11 -2.71 -0.68
C CYS A 91 -5.49 -2.32 -0.16
N LEU A 92 -6.43 -3.28 -0.10
CA LEU A 92 -7.76 -3.05 0.44
C LEU A 92 -7.74 -2.72 1.94
N GLY A 93 -6.98 -3.48 2.74
CA GLY A 93 -6.85 -3.23 4.17
C GLY A 93 -6.26 -1.86 4.47
N VAL A 94 -5.21 -1.47 3.76
CA VAL A 94 -4.62 -0.13 3.86
C VAL A 94 -5.62 0.94 3.48
N MET A 95 -6.39 0.74 2.40
CA MET A 95 -7.43 1.67 1.99
C MET A 95 -8.52 1.84 3.05
N LYS A 96 -8.93 0.75 3.71
CA LYS A 96 -9.91 0.78 4.83
C LYS A 96 -9.37 1.56 6.02
N ILE A 97 -8.11 1.35 6.39
CA ILE A 97 -7.47 2.10 7.48
C ILE A 97 -7.47 3.60 7.16
N LEU A 98 -7.02 3.98 5.96
CA LEU A 98 -6.93 5.39 5.58
C LEU A 98 -8.31 6.05 5.49
N ALA A 99 -9.31 5.33 4.98
CA ALA A 99 -10.71 5.78 4.96
C ALA A 99 -11.27 5.97 6.38
N PHE A 100 -10.99 5.04 7.29
CA PHE A 100 -11.36 5.18 8.70
C PHE A 100 -10.72 6.43 9.33
N GLN A 101 -9.41 6.63 9.15
CA GLN A 101 -8.70 7.81 9.68
C GLN A 101 -9.26 9.13 9.12
N MET A 102 -9.63 9.14 7.82
CA MET A 102 -10.30 10.28 7.19
C MET A 102 -11.66 10.56 7.84
N ASP A 103 -12.47 9.54 8.08
CA ASP A 103 -13.79 9.69 8.69
C ASP A 103 -13.72 10.11 10.17
N THR A 104 -12.72 9.65 10.91
CA THR A 104 -12.42 10.13 12.26
C THR A 104 -12.09 11.62 12.26
N ILE A 105 -11.22 12.06 11.34
CA ILE A 105 -10.91 13.49 11.18
C ILE A 105 -12.15 14.31 10.82
N LYS A 106 -13.01 13.83 9.92
CA LYS A 106 -14.24 14.54 9.55
C LYS A 106 -15.22 14.66 10.73
N ARG A 107 -15.34 13.63 11.56
CA ARG A 107 -16.27 13.59 12.70
C ARG A 107 -15.75 14.39 13.90
N ASP A 108 -14.51 14.16 14.30
CA ASP A 108 -13.96 14.70 15.54
C ASP A 108 -13.56 16.18 15.43
N LEU A 109 -13.31 16.67 14.22
CA LEU A 109 -12.75 18.01 13.98
C LEU A 109 -13.72 18.96 13.27
N GLN A 110 -15.03 18.74 13.44
CA GLN A 110 -16.08 19.62 12.92
C GLN A 110 -15.88 21.10 13.36
N TYR A 111 -15.11 21.34 14.43
CA TYR A 111 -14.81 22.66 15.01
C TYR A 111 -13.34 23.13 14.87
N ASN A 112 -12.40 22.28 14.40
CA ASN A 112 -11.00 22.69 14.15
C ASN A 112 -10.36 21.87 13.02
N PRO A 113 -10.57 22.24 11.74
CA PRO A 113 -10.19 21.40 10.62
C PRO A 113 -8.67 21.28 10.49
N MET A 114 -8.13 20.08 10.75
CA MET A 114 -6.74 19.73 10.42
C MET A 114 -6.57 19.52 8.90
N LEU A 115 -6.72 20.59 8.13
CA LEU A 115 -6.72 20.58 6.66
C LEU A 115 -5.46 19.91 6.08
N GLY A 116 -4.29 20.12 6.70
CA GLY A 116 -3.05 19.49 6.29
C GLY A 116 -3.10 17.96 6.38
N ARG A 117 -3.52 17.42 7.53
CA ARG A 117 -3.63 15.96 7.75
C ARG A 117 -4.64 15.33 6.80
N ARG A 118 -5.76 16.03 6.56
CA ARG A 118 -6.80 15.57 5.64
C ARG A 118 -6.29 15.53 4.18
N LYS A 119 -5.52 16.53 3.74
CA LYS A 119 -4.85 16.51 2.43
C LYS A 119 -3.84 15.37 2.31
N THR A 120 -3.02 15.14 3.34
CA THR A 120 -2.05 14.03 3.36
C THR A 120 -2.74 12.68 3.22
N LEU A 121 -3.79 12.41 4.01
CA LEU A 121 -4.54 11.16 3.93
C LEU A 121 -5.22 10.98 2.58
N SER A 122 -5.84 12.03 2.03
CA SER A 122 -6.45 11.98 0.69
C SER A 122 -5.42 11.60 -0.38
N ALA A 123 -4.21 12.17 -0.29
CA ALA A 123 -3.13 11.88 -1.21
C ALA A 123 -2.54 10.48 -1.03
N GLN A 124 -2.51 9.95 0.20
CA GLN A 124 -2.15 8.55 0.47
C GLN A 124 -3.20 7.59 -0.09
N CYS A 125 -4.49 7.86 0.10
CA CYS A 125 -5.58 7.09 -0.52
C CYS A 125 -5.45 7.07 -2.05
N TYR A 126 -5.15 8.23 -2.65
CA TYR A 126 -4.91 8.33 -4.08
C TYR A 126 -3.71 7.48 -4.54
N ALA A 127 -2.60 7.51 -3.80
CA ALA A 127 -1.42 6.71 -4.10
C ALA A 127 -1.73 5.21 -4.08
N VAL A 128 -2.44 4.74 -3.04
CA VAL A 128 -2.86 3.33 -2.91
C VAL A 128 -3.78 2.93 -4.04
N TYR A 129 -4.82 3.73 -4.33
CA TYR A 129 -5.79 3.45 -5.40
C TYR A 129 -5.11 3.42 -6.79
N SER A 130 -4.21 4.38 -7.03
CA SER A 130 -3.44 4.46 -8.27
C SER A 130 -2.52 3.27 -8.48
N PHE A 131 -1.81 2.85 -7.42
CA PHE A 131 -0.93 1.69 -7.46
C PHE A 131 -1.72 0.40 -7.64
N TYR A 132 -2.85 0.25 -6.96
CA TYR A 132 -3.75 -0.88 -7.15
C TYR A 132 -4.21 -0.99 -8.62
N GLY A 133 -4.65 0.12 -9.21
CA GLY A 133 -5.02 0.18 -10.63
C GLY A 133 -3.87 -0.20 -11.56
N ASP A 134 -2.64 0.24 -11.26
CA ASP A 134 -1.44 -0.13 -12.01
C ASP A 134 -1.16 -1.64 -11.94
N LEU A 135 -1.19 -2.24 -10.75
CA LEU A 135 -0.96 -3.67 -10.58
C LEU A 135 -2.02 -4.53 -11.29
N VAL A 136 -3.30 -4.12 -11.25
CA VAL A 136 -4.38 -4.76 -11.99
C VAL A 136 -4.18 -4.63 -13.51
N GLY A 137 -3.88 -3.42 -14.00
CA GLY A 137 -3.62 -3.16 -15.43
C GLY A 137 -2.44 -3.96 -15.99
N ASN A 138 -1.43 -4.23 -15.15
CA ASN A 138 -0.26 -5.03 -15.49
C ASN A 138 -0.45 -6.54 -15.21
N LYS A 139 -1.67 -7.00 -14.87
CA LYS A 139 -2.00 -8.40 -14.58
C LYS A 139 -1.17 -9.03 -13.45
N LEU A 140 -0.68 -8.20 -12.53
CA LEU A 140 0.03 -8.67 -11.33
C LEU A 140 -0.94 -9.04 -10.21
N MET A 141 -2.20 -8.63 -10.34
CA MET A 141 -3.29 -8.88 -9.39
C MET A 141 -4.59 -9.18 -10.14
N THR A 142 -5.52 -9.88 -9.48
CA THR A 142 -6.85 -10.17 -10.03
C THR A 142 -7.82 -9.02 -9.77
N SER A 143 -8.52 -8.59 -10.82
CA SER A 143 -9.62 -7.62 -10.72
C SER A 143 -10.92 -8.34 -10.34
N SER A 144 -11.45 -8.07 -9.14
CA SER A 144 -12.70 -8.65 -8.65
C SER A 144 -13.60 -7.56 -8.02
N GLN A 145 -14.62 -7.97 -7.27
CA GLN A 145 -15.45 -7.14 -6.38
C GLN A 145 -14.63 -6.07 -5.60
N THR A 146 -13.37 -6.36 -5.28
CA THR A 146 -12.44 -5.43 -4.64
C THR A 146 -12.25 -4.12 -5.42
N ASN A 147 -12.34 -4.12 -6.76
CA ASN A 147 -12.26 -2.88 -7.55
C ASN A 147 -13.35 -1.87 -7.15
N LYS A 148 -14.59 -2.35 -6.99
CA LYS A 148 -15.74 -1.49 -6.64
C LYS A 148 -15.56 -0.94 -5.23
N GLU A 149 -15.13 -1.78 -4.29
CA GLU A 149 -14.90 -1.39 -2.90
C GLU A 149 -13.75 -0.37 -2.79
N MET A 150 -12.63 -0.61 -3.48
CA MET A 150 -11.50 0.32 -3.56
C MET A 150 -11.92 1.68 -4.11
N GLN A 151 -12.72 1.69 -5.18
CA GLN A 151 -13.24 2.92 -5.77
C GLN A 151 -14.18 3.66 -4.80
N GLN A 152 -15.08 2.96 -4.12
CA GLN A 152 -16.00 3.55 -3.14
C GLN A 152 -15.24 4.20 -1.99
N LEU A 153 -14.28 3.50 -1.39
CA LEU A 153 -13.42 4.03 -0.32
C LEU A 153 -12.62 5.25 -0.81
N TYR A 154 -12.10 5.21 -2.04
CA TYR A 154 -11.36 6.34 -2.60
C TYR A 154 -12.26 7.58 -2.74
N MET A 155 -13.44 7.42 -3.32
CA MET A 155 -14.38 8.53 -3.51
C MET A 155 -14.80 9.18 -2.18
N GLN A 156 -14.95 8.39 -1.11
CA GLN A 156 -15.24 8.91 0.23
C GLN A 156 -14.10 9.76 0.82
N THR A 157 -12.86 9.52 0.39
CA THR A 157 -11.65 10.18 0.93
C THR A 157 -11.15 11.34 0.06
N ARG A 158 -11.83 11.65 -1.04
CA ARG A 158 -11.49 12.81 -1.86
C ARG A 158 -11.65 14.10 -1.06
N PHE A 159 -10.60 14.91 -1.10
CA PHE A 159 -10.62 16.28 -0.62
C PHE A 159 -11.20 17.15 -1.73
N GLU A 160 -12.40 17.70 -1.50
CA GLU A 160 -13.02 18.75 -2.33
C GLU A 160 -12.47 20.13 -1.95
#